data_AF-A0A8H6A7X4-F1
#
_entry.id   AF-A0A8H6A7X4-F1
#
_cell.length_a   1.000
_cell.length_b   1.000
_cell.length_c   1.000
_cell.angle_alpha   90.00
_cell.angle_beta   90.00
_cell.angle_gamma   90.00
#
_symmetry.space_group_name_H-M   'P 1'
#
loop_
_entity.id
_entity.type
_entity.pdbx_description
1 polymer ?
#
loop_
_entity_poly.entity_id
_entity_poly.type
_entity_poly.pdbx_seq_one_letter_code
_entity_poly.pdbx_strand_id
1 'polypeptide(L)'
;MAHPAEIQLSNLSGSWLMDKTKSDDLDAVLKLQGIGWLMRKTINASSVTLNFTQSEELDSSTNELVQCVTMQQALVGGIKGAPQKTSLNWTDSRYNDPVFGSGTVRSCFVKGVKTSSGKVQPDLINTVELKGERGPGDEKFLAQGVVVDTRIETTEQYLGKAFLQDFLQSTDYGWATEQLWALEEVDGNVCLTRKIVVTKGGSTEVARLVYRYAS
;
A
#
# COMPACT_ATOMS: atom_id res chain seq x y z
N MET A 1 -5.50 -20.19 10.18
CA MET A 1 -4.71 -18.96 10.40
C MET A 1 -3.31 -19.25 9.87
N ALA A 2 -2.83 -18.50 8.88
CA ALA A 2 -1.45 -18.61 8.43
C ALA A 2 -0.52 -18.33 9.62
N HIS A 3 0.56 -19.10 9.75
CA HIS A 3 1.50 -18.91 10.85
C HIS A 3 2.21 -17.55 10.64
N PRO A 4 2.39 -16.68 11.65
CA PRO A 4 3.04 -15.37 11.47
C PRO A 4 4.44 -15.44 10.84
N ALA A 5 5.12 -16.58 10.95
CA ALA A 5 6.43 -16.84 10.34
C ALA A 5 6.39 -17.03 8.81
N GLU A 6 5.22 -17.31 8.23
CA GLU A 6 5.03 -17.52 6.79
C GLU A 6 4.56 -16.25 6.06
N ILE A 7 4.07 -15.26 6.82
CA ILE A 7 3.57 -14.00 6.27
C ILE A 7 4.77 -13.09 6.00
N GLN A 8 5.01 -12.81 4.72
CA GLN A 8 6.02 -11.87 4.25
C GLN A 8 5.39 -10.99 3.17
N LEU A 9 5.93 -9.80 2.88
CA LEU A 9 5.39 -8.99 1.77
C LEU A 9 5.54 -9.69 0.40
N SER A 10 6.52 -10.59 0.26
CA SER A 10 6.64 -11.48 -0.89
C SER A 10 5.60 -12.60 -0.94
N ASN A 11 4.80 -12.77 0.12
CA ASN A 11 3.66 -13.68 0.20
C ASN A 11 2.53 -13.11 1.08
N LEU A 12 1.80 -12.12 0.55
CA LEU A 12 0.64 -11.46 1.17
C LEU A 12 -0.70 -12.09 0.80
N SER A 13 -0.68 -13.17 0.02
CA SER A 13 -1.89 -13.81 -0.49
C SER A 13 -2.84 -14.15 0.66
N GLY A 14 -4.10 -13.76 0.50
CA GLY A 14 -5.11 -13.89 1.55
C GLY A 14 -5.96 -12.63 1.72
N SER A 15 -6.80 -12.66 2.74
CA SER A 15 -7.75 -11.62 3.07
C SER A 15 -7.31 -10.83 4.29
N TRP A 16 -7.39 -9.51 4.20
CA TRP A 16 -6.89 -8.57 5.20
C TRP A 16 -7.99 -7.57 5.55
N LEU A 17 -8.46 -7.60 6.80
CA LEU A 17 -9.53 -6.75 7.29
C LEU A 17 -8.96 -5.49 7.94
N MET A 18 -9.42 -4.32 7.50
CA MET A 18 -9.04 -3.03 8.08
C MET A 18 -9.53 -2.91 9.53
N ASP A 19 -8.60 -2.59 10.43
CA ASP A 19 -8.89 -2.21 11.80
C ASP A 19 -9.07 -0.68 11.87
N LYS A 20 -10.33 -0.26 11.88
CA LYS A 20 -10.69 1.17 11.94
C LYS A 20 -10.26 1.85 13.23
N THR A 21 -10.09 1.10 14.32
CA THR A 21 -9.66 1.69 15.61
C THR A 21 -8.17 2.00 15.64
N LYS A 22 -7.41 1.46 14.68
CA LYS A 22 -5.96 1.62 14.53
C LYS A 22 -5.57 2.34 13.24
N SER A 23 -6.56 2.71 12.43
CA SER A 23 -6.40 3.40 11.16
C SER A 23 -6.81 4.86 11.28
N ASP A 24 -6.17 5.74 10.52
CA ASP A 24 -6.54 7.15 10.42
C ASP A 24 -7.88 7.33 9.69
N ASP A 25 -8.50 8.50 9.88
CA ASP A 25 -9.69 8.90 9.13
C ASP A 25 -9.32 9.21 7.66
N LEU A 26 -10.07 8.64 6.72
CA LEU A 26 -9.81 8.76 5.29
C LEU A 26 -10.58 9.91 4.61
N ASP A 27 -11.41 10.70 5.31
CA ASP A 27 -12.27 11.71 4.66
C ASP A 27 -11.44 12.75 3.90
N ALA A 28 -10.35 13.24 4.49
CA ALA A 28 -9.50 14.26 3.88
C ALA A 28 -8.79 13.72 2.62
N VAL A 29 -8.19 12.53 2.72
CA VAL A 29 -7.57 11.80 1.60
C VAL A 29 -8.58 11.56 0.46
N LEU A 30 -9.74 10.99 0.77
CA LEU A 30 -10.78 10.69 -0.22
C LEU A 30 -11.35 11.97 -0.85
N LYS A 31 -11.52 13.02 -0.05
CA LYS A 31 -11.98 14.33 -0.54
C LYS A 31 -10.97 14.92 -1.53
N LEU A 32 -9.67 14.86 -1.21
CA LEU A 32 -8.62 15.35 -2.10
C LEU A 32 -8.59 14.56 -3.42
N GLN A 33 -8.84 13.25 -3.37
CA GLN A 33 -8.97 12.38 -4.55
C GLN A 33 -10.26 12.63 -5.36
N GLY A 34 -11.12 13.56 -4.95
CA GLY A 34 -12.34 13.91 -5.67
C GLY A 34 -13.55 13.04 -5.36
N ILE A 35 -13.47 12.15 -4.36
CA ILE A 35 -14.58 11.27 -3.99
C ILE A 35 -15.72 12.09 -3.40
N GLY A 36 -16.94 11.93 -3.92
CA GLY A 36 -18.13 12.64 -3.46
C GLY A 36 -18.52 12.33 -2.00
N TRP A 37 -19.13 13.31 -1.33
CA TRP A 37 -19.41 13.26 0.13
C TRP A 37 -20.15 11.99 0.58
N LEU A 38 -21.15 11.55 -0.19
CA LEU A 38 -21.93 10.36 0.16
C LEU A 38 -21.07 9.09 0.17
N MET A 39 -20.20 8.91 -0.84
CA MET A 39 -19.30 7.76 -0.91
C MET A 39 -18.25 7.79 0.19
N ARG A 40 -17.72 8.98 0.54
CA ARG A 40 -16.79 9.11 1.68
C ARG A 40 -17.42 8.70 2.99
N LYS A 41 -18.68 9.09 3.24
CA LYS A 41 -19.43 8.64 4.44
C LYS A 41 -19.61 7.14 4.46
N THR A 42 -19.94 6.51 3.33
CA THR A 42 -20.04 5.05 3.23
C THR A 42 -18.70 4.37 3.54
N ILE A 43 -17.61 4.84 2.94
CA ILE A 43 -16.26 4.27 3.18
C ILE A 43 -15.85 4.44 4.64
N ASN A 44 -16.08 5.61 5.23
CA ASN A 44 -15.74 5.86 6.63
C ASN A 44 -16.67 5.16 7.63
N ALA A 45 -17.88 4.76 7.24
CA ALA A 45 -18.77 3.97 8.08
C ALA A 45 -18.38 2.49 8.08
N SER A 46 -17.93 1.95 6.94
CA SER A 46 -17.60 0.53 6.77
C SER A 46 -16.13 0.20 7.01
N SER A 47 -15.84 -1.06 7.35
CA SER A 47 -14.47 -1.60 7.22
C SER A 47 -14.21 -2.02 5.77
N VAL A 48 -12.94 -1.94 5.36
CA VAL A 48 -12.47 -2.39 4.05
C VAL A 48 -11.73 -3.70 4.24
N THR A 49 -12.06 -4.69 3.41
CA THR A 49 -11.28 -5.92 3.27
C THR A 49 -10.47 -5.84 1.99
N LEU A 50 -9.18 -6.15 2.08
CA LEU A 50 -8.30 -6.31 0.92
C LEU A 50 -8.05 -7.79 0.69
N ASN A 51 -8.24 -8.25 -0.53
CA ASN A 51 -7.89 -9.59 -0.94
C ASN A 51 -6.69 -9.49 -1.88
N PHE A 52 -5.59 -10.13 -1.49
CA PHE A 52 -4.38 -10.20 -2.30
C PHE A 52 -4.21 -11.59 -2.88
N THR A 53 -3.76 -11.62 -4.14
CA THR A 53 -3.25 -12.81 -4.81
C THR A 53 -1.91 -12.44 -5.42
N GLN A 54 -0.86 -13.20 -5.11
CA GLN A 54 0.44 -13.04 -5.77
C GLN A 54 0.70 -14.19 -6.76
N SER A 55 1.29 -13.85 -7.89
CA SER A 55 1.67 -14.78 -8.95
C SER A 55 3.04 -14.42 -9.51
N GLU A 56 3.62 -15.32 -10.30
CA GLU A 56 4.79 -15.04 -11.12
C GLU A 56 4.40 -15.21 -12.59
N GLU A 57 4.81 -14.26 -13.42
CA GLU A 57 4.47 -14.23 -14.84
C GLU A 57 5.69 -13.90 -15.67
N LEU A 58 5.74 -14.40 -16.90
CA LEU A 58 6.83 -14.11 -17.82
C LEU A 58 6.67 -12.69 -18.37
N ASP A 59 7.64 -11.82 -18.10
CA ASP A 59 7.72 -10.52 -18.75
C ASP A 59 8.10 -10.72 -20.22
N SER A 60 7.21 -10.37 -21.13
CA SER A 60 7.39 -10.57 -22.57
C SER A 60 8.53 -9.73 -23.16
N SER A 61 8.95 -8.66 -22.47
CA SER A 61 10.03 -7.78 -22.93
C SER A 61 11.42 -8.26 -22.53
N THR A 62 11.56 -8.88 -21.35
CA THR A 62 12.85 -9.36 -20.83
C THR A 62 13.01 -10.88 -20.89
N ASN A 63 11.92 -11.64 -21.08
CA ASN A 63 11.86 -13.09 -20.91
C ASN A 63 12.25 -13.58 -19.50
N GLU A 64 12.04 -12.75 -18.48
CA GLU A 64 12.28 -13.10 -17.07
C GLU A 64 10.97 -13.22 -16.30
N LEU A 65 10.94 -14.01 -15.22
CA LEU A 65 9.78 -14.09 -14.33
C LEU A 65 9.69 -12.81 -13.49
N VAL A 66 8.54 -12.14 -13.55
CA VAL A 66 8.20 -11.00 -12.72
C VAL A 66 7.14 -11.38 -11.71
N GLN A 67 7.30 -10.91 -10.48
CA GLN A 67 6.28 -11.08 -9.44
C GLN A 67 5.14 -10.11 -9.70
N CYS A 68 3.92 -10.58 -9.60
CA CYS A 68 2.70 -9.81 -9.78
C CYS A 68 1.88 -9.85 -8.49
N VAL A 69 1.19 -8.74 -8.20
CA VAL A 69 0.20 -8.67 -7.14
C VAL A 69 -1.14 -8.26 -7.73
N THR A 70 -2.20 -8.99 -7.38
CA THR A 70 -3.58 -8.60 -7.63
C THR A 70 -4.21 -8.22 -6.31
N MET A 71 -4.66 -6.98 -6.19
CA MET A 71 -5.39 -6.48 -5.04
C MET A 71 -6.85 -6.25 -5.41
N GLN A 72 -7.77 -6.78 -4.61
CA GLN A 72 -9.19 -6.46 -4.72
C GLN A 72 -9.73 -5.96 -3.39
N GLN A 73 -10.23 -4.72 -3.40
CA GLN A 73 -10.91 -4.12 -2.27
C GLN A 73 -12.39 -4.53 -2.22
N ALA A 74 -12.89 -4.80 -1.02
CA ALA A 74 -14.30 -5.04 -0.76
C ALA A 74 -14.73 -4.23 0.48
N LEU A 75 -15.77 -3.43 0.34
CA LEU A 75 -16.42 -2.77 1.47
C LEU A 75 -17.44 -3.71 2.11
N VAL A 76 -17.56 -3.64 3.43
CA VAL A 76 -18.68 -4.24 4.15
C VAL A 76 -19.99 -3.69 3.57
N GLY A 77 -20.87 -4.60 3.11
CA GLY A 77 -22.09 -4.26 2.37
C GLY A 77 -22.11 -4.69 0.89
N GLY A 78 -21.05 -5.34 0.40
CA GLY A 78 -21.04 -6.02 -0.92
C GLY A 78 -20.53 -5.19 -2.09
N ILE A 79 -20.08 -3.95 -1.86
CA ILE A 79 -19.42 -3.13 -2.88
C ILE A 79 -17.99 -3.67 -3.06
N LYS A 80 -17.75 -4.34 -4.19
CA LYS A 80 -16.43 -4.82 -4.58
C LYS A 80 -15.81 -3.85 -5.58
N GLY A 81 -14.58 -3.43 -5.32
CA GLY A 81 -13.76 -2.75 -6.31
C GLY A 81 -13.35 -3.71 -7.43
N ALA A 82 -12.86 -3.13 -8.51
CA ALA A 82 -12.25 -3.90 -9.58
C ALA A 82 -10.93 -4.52 -9.07
N PRO A 83 -10.62 -5.78 -9.40
CA PRO A 83 -9.29 -6.32 -9.16
C PRO A 83 -8.24 -5.50 -9.91
N GLN A 84 -7.24 -5.00 -9.19
CA GLN A 84 -6.11 -4.28 -9.76
C GLN A 84 -4.89 -5.19 -9.71
N LYS A 85 -4.37 -5.55 -10.89
CA LYS A 85 -3.17 -6.35 -11.03
C LYS A 85 -2.00 -5.46 -11.43
N THR A 86 -0.87 -5.59 -10.75
CA THR A 86 0.36 -4.85 -11.03
C THR A 86 1.57 -5.79 -11.03
N SER A 87 2.50 -5.55 -11.96
CA SER A 87 3.81 -6.19 -11.97
C SER A 87 4.76 -5.43 -11.04
N LEU A 88 5.53 -6.16 -10.23
CA LEU A 88 6.43 -5.61 -9.22
C LEU A 88 7.81 -5.23 -9.78
N ASN A 89 7.82 -4.67 -10.99
CA ASN A 89 9.00 -4.23 -11.76
C ASN A 89 8.95 -2.71 -12.04
N TRP A 90 8.07 -1.97 -11.37
CA TRP A 90 7.90 -0.53 -11.54
C TRP A 90 7.45 -0.10 -12.95
N THR A 91 6.75 -0.97 -13.67
CA THR A 91 6.17 -0.63 -14.98
C THR A 91 4.75 -0.10 -14.87
N ASP A 92 4.36 0.80 -15.77
CA ASP A 92 3.00 1.36 -15.81
C ASP A 92 1.96 0.29 -16.13
N SER A 93 1.01 0.11 -15.23
CA SER A 93 -0.21 -0.66 -15.45
C SER A 93 -1.41 0.28 -15.40
N ARG A 94 -2.32 0.17 -16.37
CA ARG A 94 -3.57 0.94 -16.35
C ARG A 94 -4.57 0.27 -15.42
N TYR A 95 -5.32 1.08 -14.69
CA TYR A 95 -6.47 0.62 -13.92
C TYR A 95 -7.70 1.47 -14.25
N ASN A 96 -8.86 0.89 -13.99
CA ASN A 96 -10.15 1.57 -14.01
C ASN A 96 -10.94 1.07 -12.79
N ASP A 97 -11.15 1.97 -11.83
CA ASP A 97 -11.83 1.66 -10.58
C ASP A 97 -13.15 2.45 -10.47
N PRO A 98 -14.27 1.82 -10.07
CA PRO A 98 -15.55 2.50 -9.95
C PRO A 98 -15.59 3.66 -8.94
N VAL A 99 -14.67 3.67 -7.96
CA VAL A 99 -14.58 4.71 -6.93
C VAL A 99 -13.55 5.76 -7.35
N PHE A 100 -12.38 5.34 -7.81
CA PHE A 100 -11.23 6.22 -8.04
C PHE A 100 -11.07 6.69 -9.49
N GLY A 101 -11.88 6.18 -10.42
CA GLY A 101 -11.80 6.45 -11.85
C GLY A 101 -10.65 5.69 -12.52
N SER A 102 -10.21 6.20 -13.66
CA SER A 102 -9.09 5.66 -14.44
C SER A 102 -7.75 6.27 -14.01
N GLY A 103 -6.70 5.50 -14.20
CA GLY A 103 -5.35 5.91 -13.84
C GLY A 103 -4.26 4.95 -14.27
N THR A 104 -3.04 5.27 -13.88
CA THR A 104 -1.87 4.39 -13.95
C THR A 104 -1.40 4.05 -12.55
N VAL A 105 -0.83 2.86 -12.41
CA VAL A 105 -0.17 2.40 -11.20
C VAL A 105 1.15 1.74 -11.54
N ARG A 106 2.15 1.98 -10.70
CA ARG A 106 3.42 1.24 -10.67
C ARG A 106 3.62 0.67 -9.29
N SER A 107 4.22 -0.51 -9.22
CA SER A 107 4.48 -1.20 -7.96
C SER A 107 5.89 -1.80 -7.96
N CYS A 108 6.57 -1.81 -6.81
CA CYS A 108 7.82 -2.56 -6.63
C CYS A 108 8.07 -2.90 -5.17
N PHE A 109 8.96 -3.86 -4.93
CA PHE A 109 9.52 -4.05 -3.60
C PHE A 109 10.57 -2.97 -3.30
N VAL A 110 10.59 -2.53 -2.05
CA VAL A 110 11.59 -1.60 -1.53
C VAL A 110 12.36 -2.28 -0.40
N LYS A 111 13.68 -2.11 -0.45
CA LYS A 111 14.60 -2.65 0.54
C LYS A 111 14.39 -1.98 1.90
N GLY A 112 14.54 -2.74 2.98
CA GLY A 112 14.58 -2.24 4.35
C GLY A 112 16.00 -2.08 4.87
N VAL A 113 16.20 -1.05 5.70
CA VAL A 113 17.43 -0.77 6.42
C VAL A 113 17.14 -0.80 7.91
N LYS A 114 17.88 -1.63 8.65
CA LYS A 114 17.82 -1.65 10.11
C LYS A 114 18.43 -0.36 10.65
N THR A 115 17.68 0.28 11.54
CA THR A 115 18.11 1.49 12.25
C THR A 115 18.77 1.14 13.58
N SER A 116 19.52 2.08 14.15
CA SER A 116 20.07 1.96 15.50
C SER A 116 19.01 1.79 16.59
N SER A 117 17.76 2.23 16.35
CA SER A 117 16.64 2.04 17.27
C SER A 117 15.96 0.67 17.13
N GLY A 118 16.49 -0.24 16.31
CA GLY A 118 15.92 -1.57 16.07
C GLY A 118 14.71 -1.61 15.12
N LYS A 119 14.29 -0.45 14.58
CA LYS A 119 13.23 -0.36 13.56
C LYS A 119 13.80 -0.67 12.17
N VAL A 120 12.93 -1.06 11.23
CA VAL A 120 13.28 -1.18 9.81
C VAL A 120 12.68 0.00 9.05
N GLN A 121 13.51 0.75 8.32
CA GLN A 121 13.10 1.88 7.48
C GLN A 121 13.21 1.52 5.99
N PRO A 122 12.34 2.06 5.13
CA PRO A 122 12.45 1.83 3.70
C PRO A 122 13.64 2.60 3.12
N ASP A 123 14.43 1.93 2.27
CA ASP A 123 15.53 2.51 1.51
C ASP A 123 14.99 3.22 0.27
N LEU A 124 14.23 4.29 0.49
CA LEU A 124 13.61 5.08 -0.57
C LEU A 124 14.68 5.92 -1.29
N ILE A 125 15.58 5.26 -2.03
CA ILE A 125 16.54 5.95 -2.89
C ILE A 125 15.82 6.30 -4.19
N ASN A 126 15.63 7.59 -4.46
CA ASN A 126 15.26 8.14 -5.77
C ASN A 126 13.89 7.78 -6.38
N THR A 127 13.04 6.93 -5.81
CA THR A 127 11.75 6.49 -6.39
C THR A 127 10.58 7.46 -6.26
N VAL A 128 10.83 8.70 -5.87
CA VAL A 128 9.75 9.64 -5.63
C VAL A 128 9.51 10.48 -6.87
N GLU A 129 8.53 10.09 -7.67
CA GLU A 129 8.02 10.91 -8.79
C GLU A 129 7.33 12.20 -8.28
N LEU A 130 6.94 12.24 -7.01
CA LEU A 130 6.35 13.41 -6.37
C LEU A 130 7.38 14.45 -5.86
N LYS A 131 8.69 14.33 -6.13
CA LYS A 131 9.72 15.22 -5.57
C LYS A 131 9.47 16.70 -5.91
N GLY A 132 8.72 16.99 -6.97
CA GLY A 132 8.31 18.34 -7.37
C GLY A 132 6.95 18.81 -6.83
N GLU A 133 6.11 17.92 -6.31
CA GLU A 133 4.72 18.22 -5.89
C GLU A 133 4.46 18.02 -4.39
N ARG A 134 5.46 17.58 -3.63
CA ARG A 134 5.36 17.32 -2.18
C ARG A 134 5.33 18.61 -1.37
N GLY A 135 4.46 18.65 -0.38
CA GLY A 135 4.57 19.60 0.72
C GLY A 135 5.81 19.32 1.58
N PRO A 136 6.36 20.33 2.27
CA PRO A 136 7.44 20.11 3.23
C PRO A 136 6.96 19.24 4.41
N GLY A 137 7.39 17.97 4.46
CA GLY A 137 7.12 17.06 5.58
C GLY A 137 6.71 15.63 5.19
N ASP A 138 6.18 15.44 3.99
CA ASP A 138 5.49 14.19 3.61
C ASP A 138 6.46 13.04 3.27
N GLU A 139 7.67 13.36 2.81
CA GLU A 139 8.72 12.35 2.58
C GLU A 139 9.07 11.61 3.86
N LYS A 140 9.09 12.35 4.97
CA LYS A 140 9.41 11.79 6.28
C LYS A 140 8.33 10.83 6.74
N PHE A 141 7.08 11.00 6.32
CA PHE A 141 5.96 10.12 6.69
C PHE A 141 6.13 8.72 6.08
N LEU A 142 6.36 8.63 4.77
CA LEU A 142 6.62 7.35 4.11
C LEU A 142 7.91 6.70 4.63
N ALA A 143 8.96 7.50 4.85
CA ALA A 143 10.25 7.00 5.33
C ALA A 143 10.28 6.58 6.82
N GLN A 144 9.20 6.76 7.59
CA GLN A 144 9.22 6.36 9.00
C GLN A 144 9.42 4.85 9.13
N GLY A 145 10.30 4.45 10.06
CA GLY A 145 10.57 3.05 10.31
C GLY A 145 9.43 2.33 11.01
N VAL A 146 9.24 1.07 10.65
CA VAL A 146 8.27 0.16 11.27
C VAL A 146 8.96 -0.71 12.32
N VAL A 147 8.18 -1.10 13.34
CA VAL A 147 8.60 -2.15 14.27
C VAL A 147 8.28 -3.49 13.63
N VAL A 148 9.31 -4.30 13.36
CA VAL A 148 9.11 -5.66 12.86
C VAL A 148 8.92 -6.58 14.06
N ASP A 149 7.91 -7.43 13.99
CA ASP A 149 7.60 -8.38 15.05
C ASP A 149 8.79 -9.28 15.35
N THR A 150 9.07 -9.49 16.63
CA THR A 150 10.25 -10.24 17.10
C THR A 150 10.26 -11.71 16.66
N ARG A 151 9.11 -12.25 16.25
CA ARG A 151 8.97 -13.61 15.69
C ARG A 151 9.43 -13.69 14.23
N ILE A 152 9.64 -12.57 13.56
CA ILE A 152 10.08 -12.50 12.17
C ILE A 152 11.58 -12.25 12.13
N GLU A 153 12.32 -13.20 11.56
CA GLU A 153 13.75 -13.02 11.36
C GLU A 153 14.01 -12.02 10.22
N THR A 154 14.68 -10.93 10.55
CA THR A 154 15.00 -9.85 9.60
C THR A 154 16.30 -10.16 8.85
N THR A 155 16.27 -11.25 8.07
CA THR A 155 17.37 -11.71 7.19
C THR A 155 17.59 -10.75 6.01
N GLU A 156 18.68 -10.94 5.26
CA GLU A 156 18.90 -10.17 4.02
C GLU A 156 17.78 -10.37 2.99
N GLN A 157 17.23 -11.59 2.91
CA GLN A 157 16.09 -11.89 2.04
C GLN A 157 14.84 -11.10 2.44
N TYR A 158 14.52 -11.07 3.74
CA TYR A 158 13.43 -10.25 4.26
C TYR A 158 13.68 -8.78 3.97
N LEU A 159 14.87 -8.28 4.30
CA LEU A 159 15.23 -6.88 4.11
C LEU A 159 15.19 -6.48 2.63
N GLY A 160 15.51 -7.39 1.69
CA GLY A 160 15.42 -7.12 0.25
C GLY A 160 14.00 -6.79 -0.24
N LYS A 161 12.97 -7.24 0.48
CA LYS A 161 11.55 -7.04 0.14
C LYS A 161 10.72 -6.61 1.35
N ALA A 162 11.33 -5.83 2.25
CA ALA A 162 10.71 -5.43 3.52
C ALA A 162 9.56 -4.43 3.36
N PHE A 163 9.44 -3.80 2.20
CA PHE A 163 8.36 -2.88 1.85
C PHE A 163 7.85 -3.15 0.44
N LEU A 164 6.60 -2.78 0.20
CA LEU A 164 6.01 -2.68 -1.15
C LEU A 164 5.62 -1.21 -1.35
N GLN A 165 6.04 -0.63 -2.46
CA GLN A 165 5.72 0.75 -2.81
C GLN A 165 4.78 0.74 -4.01
N ASP A 166 3.71 1.54 -3.93
CA ASP A 166 2.83 1.81 -5.07
C ASP A 166 2.83 3.31 -5.37
N PHE A 167 2.83 3.63 -6.66
CA PHE A 167 2.60 4.98 -7.14
C PHE A 167 1.42 4.99 -8.11
N LEU A 168 0.40 5.79 -7.82
CA LEU A 168 -0.84 5.88 -8.59
C LEU A 168 -1.05 7.31 -9.08
N GLN A 169 -1.50 7.46 -10.33
CA GLN A 169 -1.88 8.75 -10.91
C GLN A 169 -3.27 8.65 -11.53
N SER A 170 -4.14 9.59 -11.20
CA SER A 170 -5.47 9.67 -11.81
C SER A 170 -5.42 10.41 -13.14
N THR A 171 -5.98 9.80 -14.18
CA THR A 171 -6.20 10.49 -15.47
C THR A 171 -7.43 11.39 -15.46
N ASP A 172 -8.38 11.12 -14.56
CA ASP A 172 -9.69 11.76 -14.56
C ASP A 172 -9.75 12.96 -13.61
N TYR A 173 -9.02 12.89 -12.50
CA TYR A 173 -9.16 13.83 -11.38
C TYR A 173 -7.87 14.54 -10.97
N GLY A 174 -6.74 14.24 -11.63
CA GLY A 174 -5.47 14.98 -11.51
C GLY A 174 -4.79 14.89 -10.14
N TRP A 175 -5.14 13.90 -9.33
CA TRP A 175 -4.39 13.58 -8.10
C TRP A 175 -3.33 12.52 -8.39
N ALA A 176 -2.26 12.54 -7.59
CA ALA A 176 -1.27 11.48 -7.52
C ALA A 176 -1.14 10.97 -6.09
N THR A 177 -0.92 9.68 -5.92
CA THR A 177 -0.84 9.01 -4.61
C THR A 177 0.37 8.10 -4.56
N GLU A 178 1.14 8.21 -3.49
CA GLU A 178 2.21 7.27 -3.17
C GLU A 178 1.82 6.48 -1.92
N GLN A 179 1.97 5.17 -1.99
CA GLN A 179 1.66 4.26 -0.90
C GLN A 179 2.89 3.44 -0.54
N LEU A 180 3.06 3.19 0.76
CA LEU A 180 4.07 2.27 1.25
C LEU A 180 3.42 1.27 2.20
N TRP A 181 3.62 0.00 1.89
CA TRP A 181 3.10 -1.12 2.64
C TRP A 181 4.21 -1.84 3.40
N ALA A 182 3.89 -2.27 4.61
CA ALA A 182 4.80 -2.98 5.49
C ALA A 182 4.06 -3.95 6.41
N LEU A 183 4.71 -5.05 6.77
CA LEU A 183 4.31 -5.83 7.93
C LEU A 183 4.92 -5.20 9.18
N GLU A 184 4.07 -4.78 10.10
CA GLU A 184 4.45 -4.06 11.32
C GLU A 184 3.79 -4.72 12.54
N GLU A 185 4.51 -4.78 13.65
CA GLU A 185 3.94 -5.10 14.95
C GLU A 185 3.08 -3.93 15.44
N VAL A 186 1.78 -4.18 15.62
CA VAL A 186 0.83 -3.22 16.19
C VAL A 186 0.13 -3.91 17.35
N ASP A 187 0.33 -3.39 18.56
CA ASP A 187 -0.19 -3.96 19.81
C ASP A 187 0.09 -5.47 19.97
N GLY A 188 1.34 -5.89 19.66
CA GLY A 188 1.77 -7.29 19.75
C GLY A 188 1.26 -8.22 18.64
N ASN A 189 0.61 -7.68 17.61
CA ASN A 189 0.10 -8.45 16.47
C ASN A 189 0.80 -8.03 15.17
N VAL A 190 1.16 -8.99 14.32
CA VAL A 190 1.62 -8.72 12.96
C VAL A 190 0.44 -8.20 12.14
N CYS A 191 0.54 -6.95 11.70
CA CYS A 191 -0.45 -6.31 10.86
C CYS A 191 0.16 -5.88 9.53
N LEU A 192 -0.62 -5.89 8.46
CA LEU A 192 -0.28 -5.18 7.23
C LEU A 192 -0.64 -3.71 7.43
N THR A 193 0.31 -2.81 7.23
CA THR A 193 0.11 -1.37 7.34
C THR A 193 0.29 -0.72 5.99
N ARG A 194 -0.48 0.34 5.74
CA ARG A 194 -0.43 1.14 4.52
C ARG A 194 -0.31 2.60 4.89
N LYS A 195 0.81 3.23 4.52
CA LYS A 195 0.95 4.68 4.56
C LYS A 195 0.59 5.24 3.20
N ILE A 196 -0.15 6.33 3.19
CA ILE A 196 -0.68 6.98 1.98
C ILE A 196 -0.26 8.45 2.04
N VAL A 197 0.25 8.95 0.93
CA VAL A 197 0.43 10.38 0.68
C VAL A 197 -0.29 10.71 -0.63
N VAL A 198 -1.30 11.58 -0.58
CA VAL A 198 -2.04 12.05 -1.75
C VAL A 198 -1.70 13.51 -2.01
N THR A 199 -1.43 13.84 -3.26
CA THR A 199 -1.20 15.21 -3.72
C THR A 199 -2.17 15.58 -4.82
N LYS A 200 -2.64 16.84 -4.81
CA LYS A 200 -3.44 17.43 -5.89
C LYS A 200 -3.37 18.94 -5.82
N GLY A 201 -2.95 19.59 -6.91
CA GLY A 201 -2.97 21.05 -7.03
C GLY A 201 -2.25 21.78 -5.89
N GLY A 202 -1.10 21.26 -5.44
CA GLY A 202 -0.30 21.81 -4.35
C GLY A 202 -0.82 21.53 -2.93
N SER A 203 -1.93 20.80 -2.78
CA SER A 203 -2.41 20.30 -1.49
C SER A 203 -1.95 18.86 -1.26
N THR A 204 -1.70 18.51 0.00
CA THR A 204 -1.28 17.17 0.41
C THR A 204 -2.09 16.68 1.60
N GLU A 205 -2.48 15.42 1.56
CA GLU A 205 -3.13 14.71 2.66
C GLU A 205 -2.42 13.36 2.90
N VAL A 206 -2.32 12.95 4.16
CA VAL A 206 -1.67 11.69 4.55
C VAL A 206 -2.59 10.85 5.42
N ALA A 207 -2.42 9.52 5.37
CA ALA A 207 -3.11 8.58 6.26
C ALA A 207 -2.30 7.30 6.44
N ARG A 208 -2.40 6.69 7.61
CA ARG A 208 -1.94 5.32 7.90
C ARG A 208 -3.12 4.42 8.19
N LEU A 209 -3.18 3.29 7.48
CA LEU A 209 -4.19 2.25 7.69
C LEU A 209 -3.54 0.98 8.21
N VAL A 210 -4.28 0.23 9.01
CA VAL A 210 -3.84 -1.02 9.63
C VAL A 210 -4.83 -2.12 9.28
N TYR A 211 -4.31 -3.25 8.81
CA TYR A 211 -5.08 -4.42 8.41
C TYR A 211 -4.61 -5.65 9.17
N ARG A 212 -5.58 -6.42 9.67
CA ARG A 212 -5.34 -7.71 10.31
C ARG A 212 -5.60 -8.83 9.31
N TYR A 213 -4.77 -9.87 9.34
CA TYR A 213 -5.01 -11.06 8.52
C TYR A 213 -6.32 -11.74 8.95
N ALA A 214 -7.14 -12.10 7.98
CA ALA A 214 -8.45 -12.74 8.19
C ALA A 214 -8.43 -14.20 7.76
N SER A 215 -8.02 -14.51 6.52
CA SER A 215 -8.06 -15.88 5.96
C SER A 215 -7.16 -16.08 4.75
#